data_AF-A0A1Y2ARM0-F1
#
_entry.id   AF-A0A1Y2ARM0-F1
#
_cell.length_a   1.000
_cell.length_b   1.000
_cell.length_c   1.000
_cell.angle_alpha   90.00
_cell.angle_beta   90.00
_cell.angle_gamma   90.00
#
_symmetry.space_group_name_H-M   'P 1'
#
loop_
_entity.id
_entity.type
_entity.pdbx_description
1 polymer ?
#
loop_
_entity_poly.entity_id
_entity_poly.type
_entity_poly.pdbx_seq_one_letter_code
_entity_poly.pdbx_strand_id
1 'polypeptide(L)'
;MYYISKKKSLNNIYSNLEVNDPLRYDVYLAIVKFSAKNDYMDIIVNHLVKLDLWLKNWGSSVEQKRELYLTLRTLLNESNHKMEAYECLFKYLLTFENADANTLNSSKDNAREAIKDAINNDSIFNFEELFKLRAIQNLNSEPCFDLAKIFLAGDIKEYESFISSHNNIINELSLNDEECRKKIRMLTLVTVVGQEIPGRVNYSVVQEALNIPEEEVELWILDVIRAGLIDAKMNQLDKTIIVNRATPRQFTENEWKKLDTRIDEWKKNLEDILNVIANAKLIAQSH
;
A
#
# COMPACT_ATOMS: atom_id res chain seq x y z
N MET A 1 18.91 25.12 27.55
CA MET A 1 18.32 24.57 28.81
C MET A 1 16.79 24.63 28.88
N TYR A 2 16.13 25.68 28.37
CA TYR A 2 14.65 25.78 28.38
C TYR A 2 13.94 24.66 27.58
N TYR A 3 14.56 24.26 26.46
CA TYR A 3 14.11 23.22 25.54
C TYR A 3 13.97 21.81 26.18
N ILE A 4 15.02 21.35 26.85
CA ILE A 4 15.05 20.04 27.53
C ILE A 4 14.06 20.04 28.70
N SER A 5 13.92 21.17 29.37
CA SER A 5 13.01 21.34 30.51
C SER A 5 11.56 21.22 30.07
N LYS A 6 11.16 21.87 28.96
CA LYS A 6 9.77 21.80 28.45
C LYS A 6 9.40 20.41 27.93
N LYS A 7 10.31 19.74 27.21
CA LYS A 7 10.14 18.33 26.78
C LYS A 7 10.06 17.38 27.97
N LYS A 8 10.93 17.54 28.98
CA LYS A 8 10.86 16.76 30.22
C LYS A 8 9.59 17.02 31.01
N SER A 9 9.11 18.27 31.08
CA SER A 9 7.84 18.60 31.74
C SER A 9 6.66 17.96 31.03
N LEU A 10 6.59 18.02 29.69
CA LEU A 10 5.52 17.38 28.90
C LEU A 10 5.57 15.85 29.02
N ASN A 11 6.77 15.25 28.98
CA ASN A 11 6.93 13.82 29.19
C ASN A 11 6.61 13.40 30.63
N ASN A 12 6.95 14.21 31.64
CA ASN A 12 6.59 13.96 33.03
C ASN A 12 5.08 14.09 33.25
N ILE A 13 4.40 15.04 32.58
CA ILE A 13 2.93 15.13 32.61
C ILE A 13 2.31 13.91 31.93
N TYR A 14 2.81 13.49 30.76
CA TYR A 14 2.36 12.29 30.08
C TYR A 14 2.56 11.00 30.91
N SER A 15 3.65 10.94 31.68
CA SER A 15 3.99 9.81 32.54
C SER A 15 3.17 9.80 33.85
N ASN A 16 2.73 10.96 34.32
CA ASN A 16 1.92 11.10 35.54
C ASN A 16 0.40 11.01 35.31
N LEU A 17 -0.07 11.20 34.07
CA LEU A 17 -1.48 10.97 33.73
C LEU A 17 -1.77 9.47 33.71
N GLU A 18 -2.97 9.03 34.12
CA GLU A 18 -3.35 7.61 34.02
C GLU A 18 -3.51 7.15 32.56
N VAL A 19 -3.36 5.85 32.29
CA VAL A 19 -3.36 5.30 30.91
C VAL A 19 -4.63 5.62 30.12
N ASN A 20 -5.74 5.88 30.83
CA ASN A 20 -7.08 6.08 30.28
C ASN A 20 -7.57 7.54 30.35
N ASP A 21 -6.74 8.50 30.77
CA ASP A 21 -7.18 9.89 30.93
C ASP A 21 -7.31 10.60 29.57
N PRO A 22 -8.50 11.16 29.23
CA PRO A 22 -8.71 11.93 28.00
C PRO A 22 -7.75 13.10 27.81
N LEU A 23 -7.19 13.66 28.89
CA LEU A 23 -6.23 14.78 28.84
C LEU A 23 -4.89 14.39 28.20
N ARG A 24 -4.59 13.09 28.07
CA ARG A 24 -3.41 12.61 27.34
C ARG A 24 -3.47 12.95 25.85
N TYR A 25 -4.66 13.09 25.28
CA TYR A 25 -4.85 13.52 23.90
C TYR A 25 -4.31 14.95 23.68
N ASP A 26 -4.69 15.89 24.55
CA ASP A 26 -4.27 17.29 24.44
C ASP A 26 -2.77 17.47 24.67
N VAL A 27 -2.23 16.71 25.64
CA VAL A 27 -0.78 16.69 25.92
C VAL A 27 -0.02 16.07 24.75
N TYR A 28 -0.53 15.00 24.14
CA TYR A 28 0.10 14.39 22.97
C TYR A 28 0.06 15.33 21.75
N LEU A 29 -1.05 16.00 21.50
CA LEU A 29 -1.17 17.00 20.44
C LEU A 29 -0.21 18.19 20.67
N ALA A 30 -0.03 18.62 21.91
CA ALA A 30 0.97 19.61 22.27
C ALA A 30 2.42 19.09 22.08
N ILE A 31 2.68 17.81 22.37
CA ILE A 31 3.97 17.16 22.10
C ILE A 31 4.23 17.08 20.60
N VAL A 32 3.24 16.72 19.79
CA VAL A 32 3.36 16.64 18.33
C VAL A 32 3.67 18.01 17.73
N LYS A 33 2.88 19.04 18.09
CA LYS A 33 3.14 20.43 17.66
C LYS A 33 4.50 20.95 18.14
N PHE A 34 4.97 20.50 19.31
CA PHE A 34 6.28 20.87 19.84
C PHE A 34 7.42 20.12 19.12
N SER A 35 7.24 18.84 18.79
CA SER A 35 8.24 18.02 18.11
C SER A 35 8.45 18.50 16.66
N ALA A 36 7.39 18.91 15.98
CA ALA A 36 7.49 19.49 14.63
C ALA A 36 8.28 20.79 14.59
N LYS A 37 8.15 21.67 15.61
CA LYS A 37 8.93 22.91 15.69
C LYS A 37 10.43 22.70 15.93
N ASN A 38 10.86 21.49 16.22
CA ASN A 38 12.23 21.20 16.62
C ASN A 38 12.85 20.04 15.82
N ASP A 39 12.24 19.60 14.72
CA ASP A 39 12.70 18.52 13.84
C ASP A 39 12.93 17.16 14.54
N TYR A 40 12.16 16.83 15.59
CA TYR A 40 12.20 15.51 16.25
C TYR A 40 11.04 14.59 15.85
N MET A 41 10.63 14.64 14.58
CA MET A 41 9.51 13.84 14.09
C MET A 41 9.85 12.35 13.99
N ASP A 42 11.12 11.97 13.87
CA ASP A 42 11.58 10.56 13.90
C ASP A 42 11.13 9.81 15.16
N ILE A 43 11.11 10.50 16.31
CA ILE A 43 10.65 9.91 17.58
C ILE A 43 9.14 9.68 17.53
N ILE A 44 8.39 10.60 16.91
CA ILE A 44 6.93 10.48 16.76
C ILE A 44 6.57 9.35 15.80
N VAL A 45 7.32 9.17 14.70
CA VAL A 45 7.13 8.06 13.74
C VAL A 45 7.16 6.70 14.45
N ASN A 46 8.14 6.47 15.32
CA ASN A 46 8.23 5.23 16.11
C ASN A 46 7.05 5.04 17.09
N HIS A 47 6.37 6.12 17.44
CA HIS A 47 5.19 6.09 18.29
C HIS A 47 3.87 5.99 17.52
N LEU A 48 3.84 6.23 16.20
CA LEU A 48 2.64 6.11 15.36
C LEU A 48 2.07 4.68 15.34
N VAL A 49 2.93 3.67 15.47
CA VAL A 49 2.53 2.25 15.59
C VAL A 49 1.69 2.02 16.86
N LYS A 50 1.98 2.75 17.94
CA LYS A 50 1.27 2.65 19.23
C LYS A 50 0.08 3.60 19.33
N LEU A 51 -0.05 4.54 18.39
CA LEU A 51 -1.10 5.56 18.39
C LEU A 51 -2.49 4.93 18.37
N ASP A 52 -2.71 3.84 17.62
CA ASP A 52 -4.02 3.19 17.54
C ASP A 52 -4.43 2.54 18.87
N LEU A 53 -3.45 2.04 19.64
CA LEU A 53 -3.69 1.52 20.99
C LEU A 53 -3.97 2.66 21.98
N TRP A 54 -3.25 3.77 21.85
CA TRP A 54 -3.45 4.95 22.68
C TRP A 54 -4.81 5.60 22.44
N LEU A 55 -5.22 5.74 21.19
CA LEU A 55 -6.53 6.27 20.80
C LEU A 55 -7.71 5.37 21.22
N LYS A 56 -7.48 4.08 21.46
CA LYS A 56 -8.46 3.18 22.08
C LYS A 56 -8.51 3.38 23.60
N ASN A 57 -7.36 3.48 24.25
CA ASN A 57 -7.27 3.65 25.70
C ASN A 57 -7.78 5.02 26.18
N TRP A 58 -7.57 6.08 25.39
CA TRP A 58 -8.01 7.44 25.73
C TRP A 58 -9.51 7.69 25.51
N GLY A 59 -10.24 6.73 24.94
CA GLY A 59 -11.67 6.90 24.66
C GLY A 59 -11.99 8.09 23.75
N SER A 60 -11.03 8.53 22.91
CA SER A 60 -11.14 9.76 22.14
C SER A 60 -12.30 9.72 21.14
N SER A 61 -12.99 10.84 20.98
CA SER A 61 -14.08 10.98 20.01
C SER A 61 -13.55 10.86 18.57
N VAL A 62 -14.44 10.52 17.64
CA VAL A 62 -14.10 10.38 16.21
C VAL A 62 -13.56 11.71 15.63
N GLU A 63 -14.06 12.84 16.13
CA GLU A 63 -13.64 14.20 15.73
C GLU A 63 -12.23 14.55 16.21
N GLN A 64 -11.89 14.19 17.45
CA GLN A 64 -10.53 14.36 17.98
C GLN A 64 -9.52 13.50 17.20
N LYS A 65 -9.87 12.27 16.85
CA LYS A 65 -9.01 11.43 16.00
C LYS A 65 -8.74 12.10 14.66
N ARG A 66 -9.76 12.69 14.06
CA ARG A 66 -9.66 13.40 12.77
C ARG A 66 -8.71 14.60 12.83
N GLU A 67 -8.87 15.47 13.83
CA GLU A 67 -8.00 16.65 13.99
C GLU A 67 -6.54 16.24 14.22
N LEU A 68 -6.32 15.19 15.02
CA LEU A 68 -4.98 14.68 15.31
C LEU A 68 -4.30 14.10 14.06
N TYR A 69 -5.00 13.28 13.27
CA TYR A 69 -4.40 12.73 12.04
C TYR A 69 -4.12 13.81 10.98
N LEU A 70 -4.99 14.81 10.84
CA LEU A 70 -4.73 15.95 9.94
C LEU A 70 -3.52 16.77 10.39
N THR A 71 -3.44 17.06 11.70
CA THR A 71 -2.30 17.80 12.27
C THR A 71 -1.00 17.00 12.13
N LEU A 72 -1.05 15.68 12.34
CA LEU A 72 0.12 14.81 12.12
C LEU A 72 0.54 14.83 10.65
N ARG A 73 -0.41 14.73 9.72
CA ARG A 73 -0.13 14.76 8.29
C ARG A 73 0.55 16.05 7.86
N THR A 74 0.04 17.21 8.27
CA THR A 74 0.65 18.50 7.89
C THR A 74 2.09 18.59 8.38
N LEU A 75 2.34 18.15 9.62
CA LEU A 75 3.67 18.19 10.23
C LEU A 75 4.63 17.14 9.64
N LEU A 76 4.13 15.98 9.24
CA LEU A 76 4.93 14.94 8.57
C LEU A 76 5.29 15.34 7.13
N ASN A 77 4.38 16.02 6.43
CA ASN A 77 4.66 16.60 5.11
C ASN A 77 5.74 17.70 5.19
N GLU A 78 5.71 18.55 6.22
CA GLU A 78 6.76 19.54 6.49
C GLU A 78 8.12 18.89 6.78
N SER A 79 8.12 17.69 7.35
CA SER A 79 9.33 16.95 7.76
C SER A 79 9.82 15.94 6.73
N ASN A 80 9.29 15.94 5.49
CA ASN A 80 9.60 15.02 4.39
C ASN A 80 9.32 13.52 4.63
N HIS A 81 8.56 13.16 5.67
CA HIS A 81 8.14 11.78 5.94
C HIS A 81 6.86 11.42 5.17
N LYS A 82 6.98 11.27 3.85
CA LYS A 82 5.83 11.08 2.92
C LYS A 82 5.06 9.78 3.17
N MET A 83 5.74 8.70 3.56
CA MET A 83 5.11 7.39 3.77
C MET A 83 4.23 7.40 5.02
N GLU A 84 4.76 7.95 6.11
CA GLU A 84 4.07 8.05 7.39
C GLU A 84 2.93 9.07 7.35
N ALA A 85 3.09 10.14 6.56
CA ALA A 85 2.02 11.07 6.27
C ALA A 85 0.85 10.39 5.54
N TYR A 86 1.16 9.54 4.56
CA TYR A 86 0.17 8.73 3.85
C TYR A 86 -0.53 7.74 4.78
N GLU A 87 0.21 7.03 5.65
CA GLU A 87 -0.39 6.12 6.64
C GLU A 87 -1.35 6.86 7.59
N CYS A 88 -0.98 8.06 8.06
CA CYS A 88 -1.85 8.88 8.89
C CYS A 88 -3.12 9.31 8.13
N LEU A 89 -2.98 9.66 6.85
CA LEU A 89 -4.12 10.01 5.99
C LEU A 89 -5.02 8.80 5.72
N PHE A 90 -4.45 7.62 5.49
CA PHE A 90 -5.20 6.39 5.34
C PHE A 90 -6.01 6.08 6.61
N LYS A 91 -5.39 6.18 7.79
CA LYS A 91 -6.06 6.04 9.09
C LYS A 91 -7.14 7.11 9.31
N TYR A 92 -6.90 8.34 8.88
CA TYR A 92 -7.90 9.40 8.89
C TYR A 92 -9.13 9.00 8.04
N LEU A 93 -8.92 8.55 6.81
CA LEU A 93 -10.01 8.15 5.92
C LEU A 93 -10.78 6.92 6.43
N LEU A 94 -10.11 5.98 7.11
CA LEU A 94 -10.76 4.87 7.80
C LEU A 94 -11.78 5.35 8.86
N THR A 95 -11.55 6.49 9.52
CA THR A 95 -12.52 7.03 10.50
C THR A 95 -13.84 7.52 9.88
N PHE A 96 -13.95 7.56 8.54
CA PHE A 96 -15.17 7.95 7.82
C PHE A 96 -16.04 6.78 7.38
N GLU A 97 -15.63 5.53 7.64
CA GLU A 97 -16.39 4.35 7.20
C GLU A 97 -17.83 4.31 7.76
N ASN A 98 -18.02 4.87 8.97
CA ASN A 98 -19.31 4.96 9.68
C ASN A 98 -19.91 6.39 9.68
N ALA A 99 -19.40 7.31 8.88
CA ALA A 99 -19.76 8.73 8.95
C ALA A 99 -20.87 9.12 7.95
N ASP A 100 -21.64 10.17 8.28
CA ASP A 100 -22.76 10.66 7.48
C ASP A 100 -22.32 11.27 6.13
N ALA A 101 -23.23 11.29 5.16
CA ALA A 101 -23.02 11.80 3.80
C ALA A 101 -22.45 13.24 3.76
N ASN A 102 -22.82 14.10 4.72
CA ASN A 102 -22.31 15.46 4.82
C ASN A 102 -20.82 15.51 5.23
N THR A 103 -20.40 14.66 6.17
CA THR A 103 -19.00 14.54 6.57
C THR A 103 -18.13 13.84 5.52
N LEU A 104 -18.73 12.96 4.71
CA LEU A 104 -18.07 12.34 3.55
C LEU A 104 -17.75 13.35 2.45
N ASN A 105 -18.58 14.40 2.27
CA ASN A 105 -18.30 15.47 1.30
C ASN A 105 -17.11 16.34 1.73
N SER A 106 -16.96 16.64 3.02
CA SER A 106 -15.77 17.36 3.54
C SER A 106 -14.48 16.53 3.43
N SER A 107 -14.60 15.21 3.32
CA SER A 107 -13.45 14.31 3.13
C SER A 107 -13.01 14.17 1.67
N LYS A 108 -13.73 14.75 0.69
CA LYS A 108 -13.41 14.60 -0.74
C LYS A 108 -12.04 15.16 -1.09
N ASP A 109 -11.70 16.34 -0.58
CA ASP A 109 -10.40 16.96 -0.84
C ASP A 109 -9.26 16.12 -0.24
N ASN A 110 -9.41 15.65 0.99
CA ASN A 110 -8.45 14.75 1.64
C ASN A 110 -8.32 13.40 0.91
N ALA A 111 -9.42 12.90 0.32
CA ALA A 111 -9.41 11.67 -0.46
C ALA A 111 -8.74 11.85 -1.83
N ARG A 112 -8.91 13.00 -2.50
CA ARG A 112 -8.12 13.36 -3.70
C ARG A 112 -6.64 13.42 -3.38
N GLU A 113 -6.29 14.06 -2.26
CA GLU A 113 -4.89 14.14 -1.84
C GLU A 113 -4.34 12.76 -1.45
N ALA A 114 -5.14 11.86 -0.88
CA ALA A 114 -4.70 10.49 -0.63
C ALA A 114 -4.40 9.72 -1.92
N ILE A 115 -5.23 9.90 -2.95
CA ILE A 115 -4.96 9.33 -4.28
C ILE A 115 -3.66 9.93 -4.86
N LYS A 116 -3.48 11.25 -4.76
CA LYS A 116 -2.25 11.92 -5.19
C LYS A 116 -1.02 11.39 -4.46
N ASP A 117 -1.08 11.32 -3.13
CA ASP A 117 0.02 10.84 -2.29
C ASP A 117 0.33 9.35 -2.58
N ALA A 118 -0.71 8.52 -2.81
CA ALA A 118 -0.55 7.13 -3.22
C ALA A 118 0.12 6.98 -4.59
N ILE A 119 -0.25 7.82 -5.56
CA ILE A 119 0.31 7.76 -6.92
C ILE A 119 1.77 8.23 -6.91
N ASN A 120 2.05 9.38 -6.31
CA ASN A 120 3.39 9.99 -6.24
C ASN A 120 4.39 9.21 -5.38
N ASN A 121 3.93 8.32 -4.50
CA ASN A 121 4.85 7.55 -3.67
C ASN A 121 5.26 6.25 -4.37
N ASP A 122 6.54 6.16 -4.75
CA ASP A 122 7.13 5.01 -5.45
C ASP A 122 7.03 3.69 -4.68
N SER A 123 6.89 3.73 -3.35
CA SER A 123 6.84 2.52 -2.51
C SER A 123 5.43 1.92 -2.38
N ILE A 124 4.39 2.66 -2.77
CA ILE A 124 2.99 2.24 -2.56
C ILE A 124 2.44 1.65 -3.85
N PHE A 125 2.32 0.33 -3.89
CA PHE A 125 1.73 -0.40 -5.04
C PHE A 125 0.34 -0.99 -4.74
N ASN A 126 -0.06 -1.04 -3.46
CA ASN A 126 -1.36 -1.57 -3.06
C ASN A 126 -2.42 -0.45 -3.10
N PHE A 127 -3.25 -0.47 -4.15
CA PHE A 127 -4.39 0.43 -4.29
C PHE A 127 -5.70 -0.21 -3.77
N GLU A 128 -5.74 -1.54 -3.55
CA GLU A 128 -6.98 -2.24 -3.15
C GLU A 128 -7.50 -1.74 -1.80
N GLU A 129 -6.61 -1.54 -0.83
CA GLU A 129 -6.95 -0.99 0.48
C GLU A 129 -7.52 0.43 0.39
N LEU A 130 -7.01 1.23 -0.54
CA LEU A 130 -7.49 2.58 -0.81
C LEU A 130 -8.92 2.53 -1.38
N PHE A 131 -9.20 1.64 -2.34
CA PHE A 131 -10.53 1.49 -2.95
C PHE A 131 -11.60 0.93 -2.01
N LYS A 132 -11.21 0.20 -0.96
CA LYS A 132 -12.16 -0.28 0.06
C LYS A 132 -12.75 0.85 0.90
N LEU A 133 -12.10 2.01 0.95
CA LEU A 133 -12.57 3.16 1.75
C LEU A 133 -13.81 3.81 1.14
N ARG A 134 -14.87 3.96 1.94
CA ARG A 134 -16.10 4.65 1.51
C ARG A 134 -15.88 6.10 1.08
N ALA A 135 -14.93 6.80 1.71
CA ALA A 135 -14.57 8.17 1.33
C ALA A 135 -14.08 8.26 -0.12
N ILE A 136 -13.46 7.19 -0.62
CA ILE A 136 -12.90 7.11 -1.97
C ILE A 136 -13.93 6.61 -2.96
N GLN A 137 -14.81 5.69 -2.56
CA GLN A 137 -15.99 5.32 -3.35
C GLN A 137 -16.96 6.49 -3.54
N ASN A 138 -16.98 7.46 -2.63
CA ASN A 138 -17.78 8.68 -2.81
C ASN A 138 -17.21 9.62 -3.92
N LEU A 139 -15.99 9.37 -4.40
CA LEU A 139 -15.35 10.08 -5.51
C LEU A 139 -15.61 9.43 -6.87
N ASN A 140 -16.52 8.44 -6.97
CA ASN A 140 -16.83 7.72 -8.22
C ASN A 140 -17.15 8.61 -9.44
N SER A 141 -17.52 9.88 -9.23
CA SER A 141 -17.84 10.83 -10.30
C SER A 141 -16.66 11.69 -10.75
N GLU A 142 -15.49 11.54 -10.12
CA GLU A 142 -14.32 12.38 -10.38
C GLU A 142 -13.25 11.65 -11.18
N PRO A 143 -12.55 12.36 -12.06
CA PRO A 143 -11.53 11.75 -12.91
C PRO A 143 -10.33 11.21 -12.10
N CYS A 144 -10.10 11.70 -10.88
CA CYS A 144 -9.09 11.15 -9.96
C CYS A 144 -9.38 9.69 -9.58
N PHE A 145 -10.66 9.33 -9.44
CA PHE A 145 -11.08 7.97 -9.12
C PHE A 145 -10.89 7.04 -10.31
N ASP A 146 -11.22 7.51 -11.52
CA ASP A 146 -10.98 6.76 -12.75
C ASP A 146 -9.48 6.50 -12.96
N LEU A 147 -8.62 7.48 -12.69
CA LEU A 147 -7.18 7.31 -12.72
C LEU A 147 -6.72 6.23 -11.72
N ALA A 148 -7.17 6.31 -10.47
CA ALA A 148 -6.85 5.29 -9.47
C ALA A 148 -7.34 3.90 -9.88
N LYS A 149 -8.46 3.81 -10.60
CA LYS A 149 -9.05 2.55 -11.07
C LYS A 149 -8.18 1.93 -12.17
N ILE A 150 -7.59 2.75 -13.03
CA ILE A 150 -6.59 2.32 -14.00
C ILE A 150 -5.34 1.77 -13.29
N PHE A 151 -4.87 2.39 -12.21
CA PHE A 151 -3.77 1.82 -11.42
C PHE A 151 -4.12 0.46 -10.78
N LEU A 152 -5.37 0.30 -10.32
CA LEU A 152 -5.85 -0.92 -9.69
C LEU A 152 -6.03 -2.07 -10.69
N ALA A 153 -6.64 -1.83 -11.86
CA ALA A 153 -7.11 -2.88 -12.76
C ALA A 153 -6.64 -2.75 -14.21
N GLY A 154 -6.08 -1.59 -14.58
CA GLY A 154 -5.83 -1.24 -15.96
C GLY A 154 -4.39 -1.46 -16.44
N ASP A 155 -4.25 -1.24 -17.73
CA ASP A 155 -3.01 -1.41 -18.50
C ASP A 155 -2.42 -0.06 -18.93
N ILE A 156 -1.16 -0.08 -19.39
CA ILE A 156 -0.49 1.11 -19.94
C ILE A 156 -1.29 1.78 -21.08
N LYS A 157 -1.97 1.00 -21.92
CA LYS A 157 -2.78 1.53 -23.04
C LYS A 157 -3.97 2.34 -22.52
N GLU A 158 -4.62 1.86 -21.46
CA GLU A 158 -5.73 2.57 -20.81
C GLU A 158 -5.24 3.86 -20.17
N TYR A 159 -4.10 3.83 -19.49
CA TYR A 159 -3.46 5.01 -18.91
C TYR A 159 -3.12 6.07 -19.99
N GLU A 160 -2.51 5.68 -21.10
CA GLU A 160 -2.20 6.60 -22.21
C GLU A 160 -3.44 7.21 -22.87
N SER A 161 -4.51 6.42 -23.02
CA SER A 161 -5.79 6.92 -23.54
C SER A 161 -6.46 7.91 -22.58
N PHE A 162 -6.30 7.68 -21.27
CA PHE A 162 -6.86 8.53 -20.22
C PHE A 162 -6.15 9.88 -20.15
N ILE A 163 -4.82 9.90 -20.18
CA ILE A 163 -4.04 11.15 -20.23
C ILE A 163 -4.41 11.96 -21.47
N SER A 164 -4.46 11.30 -22.63
CA SER A 164 -4.79 11.97 -23.89
C SER A 164 -6.16 12.66 -23.85
N SER A 165 -7.10 12.07 -23.10
CA SER A 165 -8.44 12.62 -22.87
C SER A 165 -8.48 13.70 -21.79
N HIS A 166 -7.54 13.67 -20.83
CA HIS A 166 -7.54 14.53 -19.65
C HIS A 166 -6.15 15.09 -19.29
N ASN A 167 -5.51 15.78 -20.23
CA ASN A 167 -4.17 16.35 -20.05
C ASN A 167 -4.03 17.31 -18.84
N ASN A 168 -5.13 17.88 -18.34
CA ASN A 168 -5.11 18.82 -17.21
C ASN A 168 -4.98 18.14 -15.84
N ILE A 169 -5.34 16.86 -15.71
CA ILE A 169 -5.35 16.15 -14.41
C ILE A 169 -3.93 16.06 -13.82
N ILE A 170 -2.92 15.86 -14.66
CA ILE A 170 -1.52 15.75 -14.22
C ILE A 170 -1.08 17.05 -13.55
N ASN A 171 -1.43 18.19 -14.13
CA ASN A 171 -1.12 19.51 -13.58
C ASN A 171 -1.96 19.81 -12.33
N GLU A 172 -3.24 19.46 -12.36
CA GLU A 172 -4.19 19.68 -11.25
C GLU A 172 -3.81 18.87 -10.01
N LEU A 173 -3.38 17.62 -10.19
CA LEU A 173 -2.90 16.75 -9.12
C LEU A 173 -1.40 16.92 -8.86
N SER A 174 -0.67 17.76 -9.61
CA SER A 174 0.79 17.91 -9.52
C SER A 174 1.52 16.55 -9.52
N LEU A 175 1.13 15.68 -10.45
CA LEU A 175 1.73 14.36 -10.64
C LEU A 175 2.90 14.45 -11.61
N ASN A 176 3.91 13.62 -11.42
CA ASN A 176 4.97 13.44 -12.41
C ASN A 176 4.56 12.34 -13.40
N ASP A 177 4.34 12.70 -14.67
CA ASP A 177 3.90 11.74 -15.70
C ASP A 177 4.90 10.60 -15.90
N GLU A 178 6.19 10.88 -15.81
CA GLU A 178 7.23 9.85 -16.00
C GLU A 178 7.21 8.79 -14.88
N GLU A 179 7.05 9.23 -13.63
CA GLU A 179 6.93 8.33 -12.47
C GLU A 179 5.63 7.52 -12.52
N CYS A 180 4.53 8.16 -12.92
CA CYS A 180 3.25 7.48 -13.10
C CYS A 180 3.32 6.41 -14.20
N ARG A 181 3.95 6.73 -15.34
CA ARG A 181 4.22 5.78 -16.43
C ARG A 181 5.10 4.63 -15.97
N LYS A 182 6.15 4.92 -15.21
CA LYS A 182 7.02 3.87 -14.65
C LYS A 182 6.23 2.93 -13.75
N LYS A 183 5.40 3.49 -12.88
CA LYS A 183 4.58 2.73 -11.94
C LYS A 183 3.54 1.87 -12.63
N ILE A 184 2.79 2.39 -13.61
CA ILE A 184 1.81 1.60 -14.34
C ILE A 184 2.47 0.49 -15.17
N ARG A 185 3.67 0.71 -15.72
CA ARG A 185 4.45 -0.33 -16.40
C ARG A 185 4.83 -1.46 -15.44
N MET A 186 5.38 -1.12 -14.27
CA MET A 186 5.72 -2.10 -13.24
C MET A 186 4.50 -2.93 -12.83
N LEU A 187 3.39 -2.26 -12.57
CA LEU A 187 2.13 -2.90 -12.23
C LEU A 187 1.62 -3.80 -13.39
N THR A 188 1.73 -3.37 -14.65
CA THR A 188 1.30 -4.14 -15.84
C THR A 188 2.12 -5.40 -15.98
N LEU A 189 3.44 -5.31 -15.77
CA LEU A 189 4.31 -6.46 -15.75
C LEU A 189 3.88 -7.49 -14.69
N VAL A 190 3.57 -7.02 -13.48
CA VAL A 190 3.12 -7.88 -12.38
C VAL A 190 1.82 -8.61 -12.72
N THR A 191 0.86 -7.95 -13.37
CA THR A 191 -0.40 -8.59 -13.78
C THR A 191 -0.17 -9.68 -14.82
N VAL A 192 0.62 -9.39 -15.86
CA VAL A 192 0.94 -10.34 -16.94
C VAL A 192 1.69 -11.55 -16.39
N VAL A 193 2.71 -11.30 -15.57
CA VAL A 193 3.49 -12.34 -14.92
C VAL A 193 2.65 -13.15 -13.92
N GLY A 194 1.73 -12.50 -13.22
CA GLY A 194 0.83 -13.10 -12.22
C GLY A 194 -0.15 -14.12 -12.80
N GLN A 195 -0.55 -13.96 -14.07
CA GLN A 195 -1.46 -14.90 -14.73
C GLN A 195 -0.82 -16.28 -14.97
N GLU A 196 0.50 -16.31 -15.18
CA GLU A 196 1.28 -17.49 -15.59
C GLU A 196 2.05 -18.12 -14.41
N ILE A 197 1.53 -18.04 -13.18
CA ILE A 197 2.17 -18.65 -12.00
C ILE A 197 1.67 -20.08 -11.78
N PRO A 198 2.52 -21.06 -11.43
CA PRO A 198 3.96 -21.09 -11.65
C PRO A 198 4.26 -21.36 -13.13
N GLY A 199 5.17 -20.61 -13.74
CA GLY A 199 5.35 -20.72 -15.18
C GLY A 199 6.49 -19.92 -15.76
N ARG A 200 6.59 -20.02 -17.09
CA ARG A 200 7.61 -19.39 -17.92
C ARG A 200 6.96 -18.34 -18.80
N VAL A 201 7.40 -17.10 -18.69
CA VAL A 201 6.92 -15.98 -19.50
C VAL A 201 8.00 -15.60 -20.50
N ASN A 202 7.63 -15.54 -21.79
CA ASN A 202 8.54 -15.12 -22.85
C ASN A 202 8.68 -13.59 -22.86
N TYR A 203 9.85 -13.08 -23.26
CA TYR A 203 10.10 -11.64 -23.35
C TYR A 203 9.15 -10.94 -24.34
N SER A 204 8.71 -11.63 -25.41
CA SER A 204 7.76 -11.08 -26.38
C SER A 204 6.42 -10.69 -25.75
N VAL A 205 5.92 -11.49 -24.80
CA VAL A 205 4.65 -11.20 -24.09
C VAL A 205 4.80 -9.94 -23.24
N VAL A 206 5.95 -9.78 -22.58
CA VAL A 206 6.27 -8.60 -21.78
C VAL A 206 6.43 -7.36 -22.67
N GLN A 207 7.09 -7.51 -23.81
CA GLN A 207 7.30 -6.45 -24.79
C GLN A 207 5.98 -5.89 -25.31
N GLU A 208 5.05 -6.76 -25.72
CA GLU A 208 3.72 -6.37 -26.21
C GLU A 208 2.86 -5.72 -25.13
N ALA A 209 2.95 -6.21 -23.89
CA ALA A 209 2.18 -5.68 -22.77
C ALA A 209 2.66 -4.29 -22.32
N LEU A 210 3.97 -4.07 -22.29
CA LEU A 210 4.58 -2.82 -21.82
C LEU A 210 4.80 -1.78 -22.93
N ASN A 211 4.69 -2.18 -24.20
CA ASN A 211 4.97 -1.35 -25.37
C ASN A 211 6.37 -0.70 -25.31
N ILE A 212 7.39 -1.53 -25.04
CA ILE A 212 8.80 -1.12 -24.89
C ILE A 212 9.68 -1.87 -25.89
N PRO A 213 10.89 -1.38 -26.22
CA PRO A 213 11.86 -2.15 -26.98
C PRO A 213 12.35 -3.37 -26.19
N GLU A 214 12.72 -4.44 -26.91
CA GLU A 214 13.18 -5.69 -26.31
C GLU A 214 14.41 -5.50 -25.40
N GLU A 215 15.29 -4.56 -25.74
CA GLU A 215 16.51 -4.23 -24.99
C GLU A 215 16.21 -3.71 -23.57
N GLU A 216 15.07 -3.06 -23.37
CA GLU A 216 14.69 -2.51 -22.06
C GLU A 216 13.95 -3.51 -21.18
N VAL A 217 13.45 -4.62 -21.75
CA VAL A 217 12.63 -5.60 -21.02
C VAL A 217 13.35 -6.12 -19.77
N GLU A 218 14.65 -6.41 -19.86
CA GLU A 218 15.46 -6.88 -18.73
C GLU A 218 15.57 -5.83 -17.61
N LEU A 219 15.73 -4.56 -17.95
CA LEU A 219 15.81 -3.47 -16.98
C LEU A 219 14.50 -3.33 -16.20
N TRP A 220 13.36 -3.42 -16.89
CA TRP A 220 12.04 -3.38 -16.25
C TRP A 220 11.80 -4.58 -15.33
N ILE A 221 12.19 -5.78 -15.74
CA ILE A 221 12.07 -6.97 -14.90
C ILE A 221 12.93 -6.82 -13.63
N LEU A 222 14.18 -6.35 -13.78
CA LEU A 222 15.06 -6.09 -12.65
C LEU A 222 14.49 -5.05 -11.68
N ASP A 223 13.93 -3.96 -12.20
CA ASP A 223 13.34 -2.91 -11.37
C ASP A 223 12.11 -3.41 -10.61
N VAL A 224 11.28 -4.27 -11.22
CA VAL A 224 10.13 -4.88 -10.55
C VAL A 224 10.55 -5.92 -9.49
N ILE A 225 11.64 -6.66 -9.73
CA ILE A 225 12.24 -7.55 -8.72
C ILE A 225 12.82 -6.74 -7.56
N ARG A 226 13.52 -5.63 -7.84
CA ARG A 226 14.05 -4.71 -6.82
C ARG A 226 12.95 -4.09 -5.97
N ALA A 227 11.80 -3.76 -6.57
CA ALA A 227 10.62 -3.30 -5.86
C ALA A 227 9.95 -4.40 -5.02
N GLY A 228 10.38 -5.66 -5.13
CA GLY A 228 9.84 -6.80 -4.37
C GLY A 228 8.47 -7.29 -4.82
N LEU A 229 7.99 -6.80 -5.97
CA LEU A 229 6.68 -7.16 -6.50
C LEU A 229 6.65 -8.56 -7.11
N ILE A 230 7.79 -9.03 -7.64
CA ILE A 230 7.97 -10.34 -8.27
C ILE A 230 9.25 -11.00 -7.73
N ASP A 231 9.18 -12.30 -7.47
CA ASP A 231 10.34 -13.18 -7.32
C ASP A 231 10.42 -14.06 -8.58
N ALA A 232 11.43 -13.78 -9.41
CA ALA A 232 11.63 -14.48 -10.67
C ALA A 232 13.11 -14.60 -11.01
N LYS A 233 13.42 -15.61 -11.84
CA LYS A 233 14.74 -15.84 -12.42
C LYS A 233 14.66 -15.62 -13.93
N MET A 234 15.56 -14.79 -14.46
CA MET A 234 15.67 -14.60 -15.91
C MET A 234 16.61 -15.63 -16.53
N ASN A 235 16.24 -16.12 -17.70
CA ASN A 235 17.09 -16.88 -18.60
C ASN A 235 17.25 -16.08 -19.89
N GLN A 236 18.40 -15.43 -20.00
CA GLN A 236 18.73 -14.54 -21.11
C GLN A 236 18.91 -15.28 -22.44
N LEU A 237 19.42 -16.52 -22.41
CA LEU A 237 19.65 -17.30 -23.63
C LEU A 237 18.32 -17.70 -24.30
N ASP A 238 17.37 -18.16 -23.50
CA ASP A 238 16.06 -18.58 -23.99
C ASP A 238 15.05 -17.42 -24.05
N LYS A 239 15.44 -16.20 -23.65
CA LYS A 239 14.57 -15.02 -23.54
C LYS A 239 13.29 -15.30 -22.74
N THR A 240 13.45 -15.99 -21.61
CA THR A 240 12.34 -16.40 -20.75
C THR A 240 12.55 -16.00 -19.29
N ILE A 241 11.45 -15.76 -18.59
CA ILE A 241 11.41 -15.46 -17.16
C ILE A 241 10.71 -16.62 -16.46
N ILE A 242 11.36 -17.22 -15.47
CA ILE A 242 10.78 -18.25 -14.60
C ILE A 242 10.30 -17.56 -13.34
N VAL A 243 8.99 -17.59 -13.11
CA VAL A 243 8.35 -16.82 -12.05
C VAL A 243 8.02 -17.75 -10.88
N ASN A 244 8.55 -17.43 -9.70
CA ASN A 244 8.28 -18.19 -8.48
C ASN A 244 7.09 -17.60 -7.73
N ARG A 245 7.02 -16.28 -7.63
CA ARG A 245 5.97 -15.53 -6.92
C ARG A 245 5.73 -14.19 -7.58
N ALA A 246 4.48 -13.74 -7.65
CA ALA A 246 4.15 -12.34 -7.89
C ALA A 246 3.11 -11.89 -6.85
N THR A 247 3.16 -10.60 -6.50
CA THR A 247 2.18 -9.97 -5.63
C THR A 247 1.02 -9.47 -6.50
N PRO A 248 -0.18 -10.08 -6.47
CA PRO A 248 -1.28 -9.65 -7.31
C PRO A 248 -1.75 -8.24 -6.91
N ARG A 249 -2.24 -7.47 -7.87
CA ARG A 249 -2.79 -6.12 -7.63
C ARG A 249 -4.13 -6.13 -6.91
N GLN A 250 -4.92 -7.17 -7.13
CA GLN A 250 -6.24 -7.35 -6.54
C GLN A 250 -6.43 -8.81 -6.17
N PHE A 251 -6.75 -9.07 -4.91
CA PHE A 251 -7.04 -10.43 -4.47
C PHE A 251 -8.53 -10.74 -4.56
N THR A 252 -8.97 -11.14 -5.76
CA THR A 252 -10.39 -11.41 -6.06
C THR A 252 -10.81 -12.84 -5.70
N GLU A 253 -12.11 -13.14 -5.71
CA GLU A 253 -12.64 -14.48 -5.48
C GLU A 253 -12.07 -15.54 -6.44
N ASN A 254 -11.70 -15.13 -7.66
CA ASN A 254 -11.05 -16.02 -8.62
C ASN A 254 -9.65 -16.43 -8.16
N GLU A 255 -8.91 -15.55 -7.48
CA GLU A 255 -7.61 -15.88 -6.89
C GLU A 255 -7.77 -16.80 -5.68
N TRP A 256 -8.82 -16.58 -4.85
CA TRP A 256 -9.19 -17.51 -3.78
C TRP A 256 -9.47 -18.92 -4.32
N LYS A 257 -10.23 -19.03 -5.42
CA LYS A 257 -10.51 -20.33 -6.05
C LYS A 257 -9.23 -21.00 -6.56
N LYS A 258 -8.34 -20.26 -7.20
CA LYS A 258 -7.03 -20.80 -7.65
C LYS A 258 -6.19 -21.27 -6.47
N LEU A 259 -6.20 -20.54 -5.36
CA LEU A 259 -5.47 -20.91 -4.15
C LEU A 259 -6.06 -22.19 -3.53
N ASP A 260 -7.38 -22.27 -3.43
CA ASP A 260 -8.10 -23.43 -2.91
C ASP A 260 -7.76 -24.69 -3.71
N THR A 261 -7.81 -24.62 -5.04
CA THR A 261 -7.44 -25.75 -5.91
C THR A 261 -6.00 -26.21 -5.71
N ARG A 262 -5.06 -25.28 -5.49
CA ARG A 262 -3.64 -25.61 -5.25
C ARG A 262 -3.44 -26.26 -3.89
N ILE A 263 -4.13 -25.77 -2.86
CA ILE A 263 -4.06 -26.34 -1.53
C ILE A 263 -4.63 -27.77 -1.54
N ASP A 264 -5.72 -27.99 -2.28
CA ASP A 264 -6.29 -29.33 -2.46
C ASP A 264 -5.35 -30.29 -3.18
N GLU A 265 -4.68 -29.83 -4.25
CA GLU A 265 -3.63 -30.61 -4.92
C GLU A 265 -2.47 -30.94 -3.98
N TRP A 266 -2.01 -29.95 -3.19
CA TRP A 266 -0.95 -30.15 -2.21
C TRP A 266 -1.35 -31.16 -1.13
N LYS A 267 -2.60 -31.08 -0.66
CA LYS A 267 -3.13 -32.02 0.33
C LYS A 267 -3.13 -33.44 -0.22
N LYS A 268 -3.60 -33.65 -1.46
CA LYS A 268 -3.57 -34.96 -2.14
C LYS A 268 -2.14 -35.48 -2.26
N ASN A 269 -1.20 -34.65 -2.70
CA ASN A 269 0.21 -35.04 -2.83
C ASN A 269 0.83 -35.45 -1.49
N LEU A 270 0.48 -34.77 -0.39
CA LEU A 270 0.95 -35.15 0.95
C LEU A 270 0.33 -36.47 1.44
N GLU A 271 -0.95 -36.70 1.17
CA GLU A 271 -1.62 -37.98 1.45
C GLU A 271 -0.97 -39.13 0.68
N ASP A 272 -0.64 -38.92 -0.60
CA ASP A 272 0.06 -39.90 -1.42
C ASP A 272 1.48 -40.20 -0.89
N ILE A 273 2.24 -39.19 -0.49
CA ILE A 273 3.56 -39.38 0.13
C ILE A 273 3.45 -40.15 1.45
N LEU A 274 2.44 -39.84 2.28
CA LEU A 274 2.20 -40.58 3.53
C LEU A 274 1.90 -42.05 3.25
N ASN A 275 1.09 -42.36 2.23
CA ASN A 275 0.82 -43.72 1.80
C ASN A 275 2.08 -44.45 1.33
N VAL A 276 2.93 -43.78 0.54
CA VAL A 276 4.21 -44.34 0.08
C VAL A 276 5.15 -44.62 1.24
N ILE A 277 5.26 -43.70 2.21
CA ILE A 277 6.09 -43.88 3.41
C ILE A 277 5.57 -45.02 4.29
N ALA A 278 4.25 -45.12 4.47
CA ALA A 278 3.64 -46.21 5.23
C ALA A 278 3.94 -47.57 4.60
N ASN A 279 3.80 -47.68 3.27
CA ASN A 279 4.13 -48.89 2.53
C ASN A 279 5.64 -49.22 2.59
N ALA A 280 6.52 -48.23 2.44
CA ALA A 280 7.95 -48.42 2.56
C ALA A 280 8.36 -48.92 3.96
N LYS A 281 7.71 -48.42 5.02
CA LYS A 281 7.94 -48.87 6.40
C LYS A 281 7.50 -50.32 6.63
N LEU A 282 6.38 -50.73 6.05
CA LEU A 282 5.91 -52.13 6.12
C LEU A 282 6.89 -53.08 5.40
N ILE A 283 7.39 -52.68 4.23
CA ILE A 283 8.38 -53.47 3.48
C ILE A 283 9.68 -53.59 4.28
N ALA A 284 10.17 -52.50 4.88
CA ALA A 284 11.37 -52.50 5.70
C ALA A 284 11.25 -53.30 7.02
N GLN A 285 10.03 -53.57 7.50
CA GLN A 285 9.79 -54.44 8.66
C GLN A 285 9.63 -55.92 8.28
N SER A 286 9.39 -56.21 7.00
CA SER A 286 9.24 -57.57 6.48
C SER A 286 10.56 -58.22 6.04
N HIS A 287 11.65 -57.45 6.01
CA HIS A 287 13.02 -57.89 5.78
C HIS A 287 13.83 -57.79 7.07
#